data_AF-A0A3D5WP24-F1
#
_entry.id   AF-A0A3D5WP24-F1
#
_cell.length_a   1.000
_cell.length_b   1.000
_cell.length_c   1.000
_cell.angle_alpha   90.00
_cell.angle_beta   90.00
_cell.angle_gamma   90.00
#
_symmetry.space_group_name_H-M   'P 1'
#
loop_
_entity.id
_entity.type
_entity.pdbx_description
1 polymer ?
#
loop_
_entity_poly.entity_id
_entity_poly.type
_entity_poly.pdbx_seq_one_letter_code
_entity_poly.pdbx_strand_id
1 'polypeptide(L)'
;MKVKDYFKEHKWIIPVAIAAGVLIITAIVIAVYSSGHFAKGTKVNGIDVSGMSVKQLQKRIGEYSINVKERKIDEKSRDESFFEETIKGSDIGLAVGDAQPLYDILKGQGFIKFFVGDKKDYEISHTLSYDKDLLAKEVSALKGASATDGTEAVSASIAEYTEGKGYEIVSEQQGDILDEQATCEVIEKAVASLKESVDLSKEKAYKKPEFTSESDVLKDAVETLNRYVGTKITYQFGDDTVVLDGTRINKWIKIKKDNTVKLRRNKVEKFVQELHRKYDTVFTNRKFKTAYGDTVTVYGGDYGWWMNTVKET
;
A
#
# COMPACT_ATOMS: atom_id res chain seq x y z
N MET A 1 -22.37 -58.63 66.40
CA MET A 1 -21.92 -57.23 66.62
C MET A 1 -23.00 -56.32 66.04
N LYS A 2 -23.71 -55.55 66.87
CA LYS A 2 -24.82 -54.70 66.40
C LYS A 2 -24.21 -53.60 65.52
N VAL A 3 -24.85 -53.25 64.40
CA VAL A 3 -24.37 -52.19 63.46
C VAL A 3 -23.97 -50.91 64.20
N LYS A 4 -24.67 -50.59 65.31
CA LYS A 4 -24.36 -49.46 66.20
C LYS A 4 -22.98 -49.53 66.89
N ASP A 5 -22.44 -50.71 67.18
CA ASP A 5 -21.15 -50.87 67.87
C ASP A 5 -19.96 -50.71 66.90
N TYR A 6 -20.14 -51.09 65.62
CA TYR A 6 -19.15 -50.94 64.55
C TYR A 6 -18.81 -49.47 64.23
N PHE A 7 -19.84 -48.61 64.14
CA PHE A 7 -19.66 -47.16 63.95
C PHE A 7 -19.10 -46.43 65.18
N LYS A 8 -19.12 -47.07 66.36
CA LYS A 8 -18.60 -46.52 67.61
C LYS A 8 -17.08 -46.64 67.71
N GLU A 9 -16.51 -47.71 67.16
CA GLU A 9 -15.05 -47.94 67.04
C GLU A 9 -14.46 -47.23 65.80
N HIS A 10 -15.23 -47.06 64.72
CA HIS A 10 -14.77 -46.47 63.46
C HIS A 10 -15.39 -45.09 63.17
N LYS A 11 -15.26 -44.16 64.11
CA LYS A 11 -15.84 -42.79 64.03
C LYS A 11 -15.41 -41.98 62.80
N TRP A 12 -14.33 -42.38 62.13
CA TRP A 12 -13.78 -41.77 60.91
C TRP A 12 -14.56 -42.13 59.63
N ILE A 13 -15.36 -43.20 59.63
CA ILE A 13 -16.10 -43.67 58.44
C ILE A 13 -17.18 -42.65 58.02
N ILE A 14 -17.85 -42.01 58.99
CA ILE A 14 -18.90 -41.03 58.74
C ILE A 14 -18.36 -39.76 58.03
N PRO A 15 -17.31 -39.08 58.52
CA PRO A 15 -16.73 -37.93 57.81
C PRO A 15 -16.09 -38.31 56.47
N VAL A 16 -15.52 -39.51 56.33
CA VAL A 16 -15.00 -40.01 55.04
C VAL A 16 -16.12 -40.26 54.04
N ALA A 17 -17.25 -40.84 54.45
CA ALA A 17 -18.41 -41.05 53.59
C ALA A 17 -19.05 -39.72 53.16
N ILE A 18 -19.10 -38.72 54.04
CA ILE A 18 -19.56 -37.37 53.72
C ILE A 18 -18.59 -36.71 52.72
N ALA A 19 -17.28 -36.78 52.95
CA ALA A 19 -16.28 -36.25 52.03
C ALA A 19 -16.33 -36.92 50.66
N ALA A 20 -16.50 -38.26 50.60
CA ALA A 20 -16.69 -39.00 49.37
C ALA A 20 -17.97 -38.61 48.64
N GLY A 21 -19.08 -38.41 49.37
CA GLY A 21 -20.34 -37.92 48.80
C GLY A 21 -20.21 -36.51 48.20
N VAL A 22 -19.54 -35.60 48.90
CA VAL A 22 -19.26 -34.24 48.40
C VAL A 22 -18.36 -34.28 47.15
N LEU A 23 -17.35 -35.14 47.13
CA LEU A 23 -16.48 -35.33 45.96
C LEU A 23 -17.26 -35.87 44.75
N ILE A 24 -18.17 -36.82 44.94
CA ILE A 24 -19.02 -37.36 43.87
C ILE A 24 -19.98 -36.30 43.34
N ILE A 25 -20.65 -35.55 44.22
CA ILE A 25 -21.54 -34.46 43.80
C ILE A 25 -20.75 -33.39 43.03
N THR A 26 -19.57 -33.04 43.52
CA THR A 26 -18.68 -32.08 42.85
C THR A 26 -18.24 -32.60 41.49
N ALA A 27 -17.87 -33.88 41.37
CA ALA A 27 -17.51 -34.51 40.11
C ALA A 27 -18.69 -34.55 39.12
N ILE A 28 -19.92 -34.81 39.59
CA ILE A 28 -21.13 -34.78 38.75
C ILE A 28 -21.43 -33.37 38.27
N VAL A 29 -21.37 -32.36 39.14
CA VAL A 29 -21.58 -30.95 38.76
C VAL A 29 -20.56 -30.51 37.71
N ILE A 30 -19.29 -30.86 37.91
CA ILE A 30 -18.22 -30.53 36.94
C ILE A 30 -18.40 -31.34 35.65
N ALA A 31 -18.82 -32.60 35.72
CA ALA A 31 -19.11 -33.41 34.53
C ALA A 31 -20.24 -32.81 33.68
N VAL A 32 -21.34 -32.41 34.31
CA VAL A 32 -22.45 -31.71 33.64
C VAL A 32 -21.98 -30.40 33.03
N TYR A 33 -21.22 -29.58 33.77
CA TYR A 33 -20.68 -28.32 33.26
C TYR A 33 -19.72 -28.54 32.08
N SER A 34 -18.81 -29.51 32.18
CA SER A 34 -17.81 -29.85 31.16
C SER A 34 -18.42 -30.40 29.87
N SER A 35 -19.63 -30.98 29.93
CA SER A 35 -20.32 -31.47 28.73
C SER A 35 -20.85 -30.35 27.81
N GLY A 36 -20.95 -29.13 28.33
CA GLY A 36 -21.48 -27.97 27.61
C GLY A 36 -20.46 -26.85 27.34
N HIS A 37 -19.23 -26.96 27.83
CA HIS A 37 -18.21 -25.90 27.73
C HIS A 37 -16.86 -26.44 27.29
N PHE A 38 -16.17 -25.70 26.42
CA PHE A 38 -14.86 -26.10 25.92
C PHE A 38 -13.83 -26.13 27.05
N ALA A 39 -12.96 -27.13 27.04
CA ALA A 39 -11.86 -27.26 27.97
C ALA A 39 -10.88 -26.07 27.89
N LYS A 40 -10.12 -25.83 28.95
CA LYS A 40 -9.12 -24.74 28.98
C LYS A 40 -8.03 -24.94 27.92
N GLY A 41 -7.66 -23.86 27.23
CA GLY A 41 -6.69 -23.87 26.14
C GLY A 41 -7.22 -24.40 24.82
N THR A 42 -8.55 -24.50 24.66
CA THR A 42 -9.16 -24.89 23.38
C THR A 42 -9.24 -23.67 22.48
N LYS A 43 -8.71 -23.79 21.27
CA LYS A 43 -8.88 -22.81 20.20
C LYS A 43 -9.62 -23.44 19.03
N VAL A 44 -10.41 -22.64 18.34
CA VAL A 44 -11.06 -23.02 17.08
C VAL A 44 -10.70 -21.97 16.04
N ASN A 45 -10.03 -22.36 14.97
CA ASN A 45 -9.47 -21.45 13.96
C ASN A 45 -8.69 -20.27 14.58
N GLY A 46 -7.86 -20.56 15.60
CA GLY A 46 -7.09 -19.54 16.31
C GLY A 46 -7.85 -18.73 17.37
N ILE A 47 -9.19 -18.83 17.42
CA ILE A 47 -10.05 -18.12 18.39
C ILE A 47 -10.06 -18.90 19.70
N ASP A 48 -9.67 -18.26 20.81
CA ASP A 48 -9.78 -18.87 22.14
C ASP A 48 -11.25 -18.99 22.56
N VAL A 49 -11.70 -20.24 22.74
CA VAL A 49 -13.07 -20.61 23.15
C VAL A 49 -13.09 -21.26 24.53
N SER A 50 -11.97 -21.23 25.27
CA SER A 50 -11.83 -21.85 26.58
C SER A 50 -12.95 -21.46 27.54
N GLY A 51 -13.65 -22.45 28.09
CA GLY A 51 -14.75 -22.24 29.03
C GLY A 51 -16.03 -21.69 28.40
N MET A 52 -16.10 -21.54 27.08
CA MET A 52 -17.31 -21.10 26.37
C MET A 52 -18.17 -22.29 25.99
N SER A 53 -19.48 -22.11 25.98
CA SER A 53 -20.43 -22.99 25.30
C SER A 53 -20.61 -22.57 23.83
N VAL A 54 -21.15 -23.45 22.99
CA VAL A 54 -21.51 -23.10 21.60
C VAL A 54 -22.46 -21.89 21.55
N LYS A 55 -23.41 -21.79 22.48
CA LYS A 55 -24.32 -20.64 22.58
C LYS A 55 -23.58 -19.33 22.92
N GLN A 56 -22.61 -19.39 23.84
CA GLN A 56 -21.79 -18.22 24.16
C GLN A 56 -20.89 -17.82 22.99
N LEU A 57 -20.36 -18.79 22.25
CA LEU A 57 -19.58 -18.52 21.04
C LEU A 57 -20.46 -17.88 19.94
N GLN A 58 -21.65 -18.42 19.69
CA GLN A 58 -22.63 -17.83 18.78
C GLN A 58 -22.99 -16.40 19.18
N LYS A 59 -23.23 -16.16 20.48
CA LYS A 59 -23.49 -14.81 21.00
C LYS A 59 -22.29 -13.88 20.79
N ARG A 60 -21.07 -14.34 21.09
CA ARG A 60 -19.83 -13.56 20.89
C ARG A 60 -19.62 -13.19 19.42
N ILE A 61 -19.92 -14.09 18.49
CA ILE A 61 -19.86 -13.83 17.05
C ILE A 61 -20.97 -12.87 16.61
N GLY A 62 -22.18 -12.99 17.16
CA GLY A 62 -23.26 -12.03 16.89
C GLY A 62 -23.00 -10.62 17.44
N GLU A 63 -22.25 -10.52 18.54
CA GLU A 63 -21.79 -9.25 19.13
C GLU A 63 -20.45 -8.77 18.57
N TYR A 64 -19.86 -9.51 17.62
CA TYR A 64 -18.59 -9.12 17.01
C TYR A 64 -18.74 -7.82 16.25
N SER A 65 -17.73 -6.98 16.34
CA SER A 65 -17.56 -5.81 15.50
C SER A 65 -16.09 -5.60 15.23
N ILE A 66 -15.76 -5.09 14.06
CA ILE A 66 -14.40 -4.70 13.70
C ILE A 66 -14.31 -3.19 13.57
N ASN A 67 -13.29 -2.61 14.21
CA ASN A 67 -12.94 -1.21 14.00
C ASN A 67 -12.00 -1.10 12.81
N VAL A 68 -12.47 -0.43 11.77
CA VAL A 68 -11.74 -0.14 10.54
C VAL A 68 -11.12 1.25 10.72
N LYS A 69 -9.80 1.29 10.84
CA LYS A 69 -9.06 2.54 10.91
C LYS A 69 -8.66 2.96 9.50
N GLU A 70 -9.12 4.15 9.12
CA GLU A 70 -8.90 4.78 7.82
C GLU A 70 -8.00 6.00 7.97
N ARG A 71 -7.14 6.24 6.97
CA ARG A 71 -6.45 7.52 6.82
C ARG A 71 -7.36 8.54 6.14
N LYS A 72 -7.20 9.81 6.50
CA LYS A 72 -7.78 10.97 5.84
C LYS A 72 -6.64 11.92 5.46
N ILE A 73 -6.66 12.42 4.23
CA ILE A 73 -5.65 13.35 3.74
C ILE A 73 -6.31 14.72 3.51
N ASP A 74 -5.77 15.76 4.15
CA ASP A 74 -6.19 17.13 3.86
C ASP A 74 -5.81 17.49 2.42
N GLU A 75 -6.76 17.99 1.65
CA GLU A 75 -6.56 18.28 0.22
C GLU A 75 -5.46 19.32 -0.02
N LYS A 76 -5.32 20.32 0.88
CA LYS A 76 -4.41 21.46 0.70
C LYS A 76 -3.06 21.21 1.33
N SER A 77 -3.00 20.82 2.60
CA SER A 77 -1.73 20.61 3.31
C SER A 77 -1.12 19.25 3.03
N ARG A 78 -1.92 18.27 2.57
CA ARG A 78 -1.56 16.85 2.44
C ARG A 78 -1.20 16.20 3.77
N ASP A 79 -1.61 16.80 4.89
CA ASP A 79 -1.41 16.21 6.21
C ASP A 79 -2.28 14.96 6.38
N GLU A 80 -1.69 13.94 7.00
CA GLU A 80 -2.36 12.68 7.30
C GLU A 80 -3.00 12.74 8.69
N SER A 81 -4.27 12.33 8.75
CA SER A 81 -4.99 12.06 9.98
C SER A 81 -5.71 10.72 9.89
N PHE A 82 -6.29 10.26 10.99
CA PHE A 82 -6.97 8.97 11.04
C PHE A 82 -8.33 9.08 11.73
N PHE A 83 -9.25 8.25 11.28
CA PHE A 83 -10.54 8.04 11.92
C PHE A 83 -10.89 6.57 11.92
N GLU A 84 -11.86 6.18 12.73
CA GLU A 84 -12.30 4.80 12.85
C GLU A 84 -13.79 4.69 12.56
N GLU A 85 -14.16 3.65 11.82
CA GLU A 85 -15.54 3.24 11.57
C GLU A 85 -15.73 1.81 12.04
N THR A 86 -16.93 1.47 12.48
CA THR A 86 -17.22 0.14 13.03
C THR A 86 -18.13 -0.61 12.07
N ILE A 87 -17.68 -1.78 11.61
CA ILE A 87 -18.53 -2.74 10.90
C ILE A 87 -18.98 -3.80 11.90
N LYS A 88 -20.28 -3.95 12.10
CA LYS A 88 -20.80 -5.00 12.99
C LYS A 88 -20.91 -6.32 12.23
N GLY A 89 -20.60 -7.41 12.92
CA GLY A 89 -20.82 -8.76 12.42
C GLY A 89 -22.28 -8.97 11.98
N SER A 90 -23.24 -8.40 12.70
CA SER A 90 -24.67 -8.44 12.33
C SER A 90 -24.96 -7.84 10.95
N ASP A 91 -24.24 -6.79 10.57
CA ASP A 91 -24.52 -6.02 9.35
C ASP A 91 -24.00 -6.76 8.11
N ILE A 92 -22.99 -7.62 8.29
CA ILE A 92 -22.42 -8.50 7.25
C ILE A 92 -22.95 -9.94 7.31
N GLY A 93 -23.99 -10.20 8.12
CA GLY A 93 -24.56 -11.54 8.30
C GLY A 93 -23.59 -12.55 8.92
N LEU A 94 -22.63 -12.10 9.73
CA LEU A 94 -21.65 -12.95 10.39
C LEU A 94 -22.34 -13.88 11.39
N ALA A 95 -22.17 -15.17 11.20
CA ALA A 95 -22.70 -16.20 12.07
C ALA A 95 -21.71 -17.37 12.20
N VAL A 96 -21.95 -18.21 13.21
CA VAL A 96 -21.37 -19.56 13.19
C VAL A 96 -22.01 -20.30 12.02
N GLY A 97 -21.19 -20.88 11.14
CA GLY A 97 -21.63 -21.72 10.03
C GLY A 97 -22.17 -23.06 10.56
N ASP A 98 -21.50 -24.16 10.22
CA ASP A 98 -21.88 -25.46 10.78
C ASP A 98 -21.40 -25.58 12.23
N ALA A 99 -22.36 -25.64 13.17
CA ALA A 99 -22.07 -25.80 14.59
C ALA A 99 -21.83 -27.27 14.98
N GLN A 100 -22.12 -28.24 14.11
CA GLN A 100 -21.98 -29.66 14.41
C GLN A 100 -20.54 -30.06 14.80
N PRO A 101 -19.48 -29.61 14.09
CA PRO A 101 -18.10 -29.89 14.48
C PRO A 101 -17.72 -29.33 15.86
N LEU A 102 -18.31 -28.21 16.26
CA LEU A 102 -18.10 -27.61 17.59
C LEU A 102 -18.66 -28.52 18.70
N TYR A 103 -19.83 -29.13 18.47
CA TYR A 103 -20.42 -30.10 19.39
C TYR A 103 -19.62 -31.42 19.45
N ASP A 104 -19.02 -31.84 18.34
CA ASP A 104 -18.20 -33.05 18.30
C ASP A 104 -16.88 -32.87 19.06
N ILE A 105 -16.27 -31.68 18.99
CA ILE A 105 -15.11 -31.30 19.82
C ILE A 105 -15.49 -31.34 21.31
N LEU A 106 -16.61 -30.73 21.70
CA LEU A 106 -17.08 -30.74 23.08
C LEU A 106 -17.27 -32.17 23.61
N LYS A 107 -17.91 -33.05 22.83
CA LYS A 107 -18.07 -34.47 23.19
C LYS A 107 -16.74 -35.19 23.32
N GLY A 108 -15.78 -34.91 22.44
CA GLY A 108 -14.45 -35.53 22.43
C GLY A 108 -13.51 -35.05 23.56
N GLN A 109 -13.78 -33.91 24.17
CA GLN A 109 -12.99 -33.42 25.31
C GLN A 109 -13.28 -34.19 26.59
N GLY A 110 -14.57 -34.43 26.88
CA GLY A 110 -14.98 -35.14 28.10
C GLY A 110 -14.47 -34.52 29.40
N PHE A 111 -14.69 -35.23 30.51
CA PHE A 111 -14.40 -34.73 31.86
C PHE A 111 -12.89 -34.52 32.14
N ILE A 112 -12.03 -35.43 31.65
CA ILE A 112 -10.59 -35.42 31.96
C ILE A 112 -9.91 -34.21 31.32
N LYS A 113 -10.22 -33.90 30.05
CA LYS A 113 -9.60 -32.74 29.38
C LYS A 113 -10.08 -31.41 29.92
N PHE A 114 -11.29 -31.35 30.48
CA PHE A 114 -11.76 -30.15 31.18
C PHE A 114 -10.86 -29.80 32.38
N PHE A 115 -10.36 -30.81 33.10
CA PHE A 115 -9.42 -30.63 34.22
C PHE A 115 -7.98 -30.37 33.79
N VAL A 116 -7.47 -31.09 32.79
CA VAL A 116 -6.05 -31.04 32.37
C VAL A 116 -5.78 -29.95 31.32
N GLY A 117 -6.83 -29.49 30.64
CA GLY A 117 -6.77 -28.61 29.47
C GLY A 117 -6.57 -29.40 28.18
N ASP A 118 -7.10 -28.89 27.07
CA ASP A 118 -6.95 -29.52 25.74
C ASP A 118 -5.73 -28.96 24.99
N LYS A 119 -5.41 -27.66 25.17
CA LYS A 119 -4.27 -26.96 24.53
C LYS A 119 -4.15 -27.23 23.02
N LYS A 120 -5.29 -27.45 22.34
CA LYS A 120 -5.38 -27.74 20.92
C LYS A 120 -6.06 -26.60 20.18
N ASP A 121 -5.59 -26.37 18.96
CA ASP A 121 -6.27 -25.54 17.97
C ASP A 121 -6.96 -26.46 16.97
N TYR A 122 -8.29 -26.38 16.92
CA TYR A 122 -9.10 -27.13 15.98
C TYR A 122 -9.35 -26.26 14.76
N GLU A 123 -8.73 -26.64 13.65
CA GLU A 123 -9.05 -26.04 12.35
C GLU A 123 -10.32 -26.68 11.81
N ILE A 124 -11.39 -25.89 11.79
CA ILE A 124 -12.70 -26.31 11.29
C ILE A 124 -13.00 -25.43 10.08
N SER A 125 -13.10 -26.04 8.91
CA SER A 125 -13.55 -25.34 7.72
C SER A 125 -14.97 -24.82 7.92
N HIS A 126 -15.23 -23.58 7.50
CA HIS A 126 -16.56 -22.93 7.57
C HIS A 126 -17.13 -22.70 8.99
N THR A 127 -16.30 -22.56 10.03
CA THR A 127 -16.80 -22.15 11.36
C THR A 127 -17.51 -20.80 11.33
N LEU A 128 -17.04 -19.89 10.48
CA LEU A 128 -17.65 -18.58 10.27
C LEU A 128 -18.29 -18.56 8.88
N SER A 129 -19.50 -18.03 8.83
CA SER A 129 -20.21 -17.70 7.60
C SER A 129 -20.55 -16.23 7.64
N TYR A 130 -20.39 -15.53 6.51
CA TYR A 130 -20.81 -14.15 6.33
C TYR A 130 -21.34 -13.99 4.90
N ASP A 131 -22.12 -12.94 4.68
CA ASP A 131 -22.66 -12.60 3.38
C ASP A 131 -21.71 -11.63 2.66
N LYS A 132 -21.18 -12.06 1.51
CA LYS A 132 -20.22 -11.27 0.73
C LYS A 132 -20.83 -9.99 0.15
N ASP A 133 -22.10 -10.03 -0.20
CA ASP A 133 -22.79 -8.88 -0.78
C ASP A 133 -23.08 -7.85 0.31
N LEU A 134 -23.45 -8.29 1.51
CA LEU A 134 -23.57 -7.41 2.67
C LEU A 134 -22.24 -6.80 3.08
N LEU A 135 -21.15 -7.60 3.09
CA LEU A 135 -19.82 -7.06 3.37
C LEU A 135 -19.42 -6.01 2.33
N ALA A 136 -19.57 -6.29 1.04
CA ALA A 136 -19.26 -5.33 -0.02
C ALA A 136 -20.05 -4.03 0.16
N LYS A 137 -21.34 -4.14 0.53
CA LYS A 137 -22.19 -2.97 0.82
C LYS A 137 -21.67 -2.14 2.00
N GLU A 138 -21.26 -2.77 3.10
CA GLU A 138 -20.69 -2.06 4.25
C GLU A 138 -19.35 -1.39 3.89
N VAL A 139 -18.52 -2.04 3.06
CA VAL A 139 -17.27 -1.46 2.58
C VAL A 139 -17.51 -0.26 1.67
N SER A 140 -18.46 -0.33 0.73
CA SER A 140 -18.82 0.80 -0.13
C SER A 140 -19.48 1.96 0.65
N ALA A 141 -19.97 1.70 1.87
CA ALA A 141 -20.54 2.71 2.75
C ALA A 141 -19.50 3.39 3.66
N LEU A 142 -18.25 2.88 3.72
CA LEU A 142 -17.15 3.55 4.42
C LEU A 142 -16.89 4.93 3.82
N LYS A 143 -16.51 5.88 4.65
CA LYS A 143 -16.26 7.26 4.20
C LYS A 143 -15.12 7.32 3.19
N GLY A 144 -14.07 6.51 3.36
CA GLY A 144 -12.96 6.43 2.41
C GLY A 144 -13.34 5.79 1.06
N ALA A 145 -14.46 5.07 0.97
CA ALA A 145 -14.96 4.52 -0.29
C ALA A 145 -15.66 5.57 -1.16
N SER A 146 -16.13 6.68 -0.54
CA SER A 146 -16.72 7.79 -1.26
C SER A 146 -15.67 8.58 -2.05
N ALA A 147 -15.72 8.51 -3.38
CA ALA A 147 -14.86 9.29 -4.24
C ALA A 147 -15.19 10.80 -4.24
N THR A 148 -16.39 11.22 -3.79
CA THR A 148 -16.79 12.63 -3.82
C THR A 148 -16.13 13.46 -2.72
N ASP A 149 -15.78 12.83 -1.61
CA ASP A 149 -15.19 13.50 -0.43
C ASP A 149 -13.74 13.07 -0.18
N GLY A 150 -13.20 12.24 -1.07
CA GLY A 150 -11.85 11.70 -0.99
C GLY A 150 -10.83 12.55 -1.74
N THR A 151 -9.61 12.58 -1.21
CA THR A 151 -8.43 13.20 -1.78
C THR A 151 -7.67 12.18 -2.64
N GLU A 152 -7.52 12.47 -3.93
CA GLU A 152 -6.79 11.59 -4.86
C GLU A 152 -5.30 11.48 -4.51
N ALA A 153 -4.72 10.32 -4.84
CA ALA A 153 -3.28 10.13 -4.86
C ALA A 153 -2.69 10.88 -6.04
N VAL A 154 -1.58 11.58 -5.82
CA VAL A 154 -0.86 12.31 -6.88
C VAL A 154 0.32 11.45 -7.30
N SER A 155 0.39 11.11 -8.59
CA SER A 155 1.51 10.36 -9.14
C SER A 155 2.83 11.11 -9.00
N ALA A 156 3.92 10.37 -8.81
CA ALA A 156 5.26 10.90 -8.95
C ALA A 156 5.45 11.50 -10.35
N SER A 157 6.22 12.57 -10.43
CA SER A 157 6.43 13.30 -11.68
C SER A 157 7.86 13.80 -11.81
N ILE A 158 8.26 14.19 -13.02
CA ILE A 158 9.56 14.80 -13.26
C ILE A 158 9.45 16.30 -12.99
N ALA A 159 10.31 16.84 -12.11
CA ALA A 159 10.39 18.26 -11.80
C ALA A 159 10.80 19.09 -13.02
N GLU A 160 10.54 20.39 -12.96
CA GLU A 160 11.08 21.34 -13.94
C GLU A 160 12.61 21.37 -13.89
N TYR A 161 13.23 21.72 -15.02
CA TYR A 161 14.69 21.81 -15.12
C TYR A 161 15.25 22.86 -14.16
N THR A 162 16.24 22.47 -13.37
CA THR A 162 16.99 23.38 -12.50
C THR A 162 18.42 23.52 -13.02
N GLU A 163 18.86 24.76 -13.28
CA GLU A 163 20.23 25.04 -13.75
C GLU A 163 21.27 24.54 -12.74
N GLY A 164 22.32 23.88 -13.25
CA GLY A 164 23.37 23.27 -12.42
C GLY A 164 22.99 21.96 -11.72
N LYS A 165 21.69 21.62 -11.63
CA LYS A 165 21.20 20.40 -10.97
C LYS A 165 20.60 19.37 -11.95
N GLY A 166 19.89 19.83 -12.97
CA GLY A 166 19.18 18.97 -13.93
C GLY A 166 17.72 18.76 -13.57
N TYR A 167 17.23 17.56 -13.89
CA TYR A 167 15.88 17.07 -13.61
C TYR A 167 15.91 16.10 -12.43
N GLU A 168 14.83 16.12 -11.65
CA GLU A 168 14.65 15.26 -10.48
C GLU A 168 13.24 14.66 -10.48
N ILE A 169 13.08 13.57 -9.73
CA ILE A 169 11.76 12.99 -9.49
C ILE A 169 11.16 13.68 -8.27
N VAL A 170 9.95 14.21 -8.43
CA VAL A 170 9.07 14.62 -7.35
C VAL A 170 8.27 13.39 -6.94
N SER A 171 8.43 12.95 -5.69
CA SER A 171 7.75 11.78 -5.16
C SER A 171 6.23 11.93 -5.21
N GLU A 172 5.55 10.78 -5.32
CA GLU A 172 4.10 10.67 -5.22
C GLU A 172 3.58 11.17 -3.87
N GLN A 173 2.31 11.60 -3.86
CA GLN A 173 1.59 11.93 -2.64
C GLN A 173 0.43 10.97 -2.44
N GLN A 174 0.31 10.43 -1.23
CA GLN A 174 -0.72 9.45 -0.88
C GLN A 174 -2.11 10.10 -0.84
N GLY A 175 -3.12 9.43 -1.40
CA GLY A 175 -4.54 9.80 -1.28
C GLY A 175 -5.28 8.96 -0.25
N ASP A 176 -6.53 9.31 0.07
CA ASP A 176 -7.37 8.57 1.03
C ASP A 176 -8.53 7.80 0.40
N ILE A 177 -8.63 7.77 -0.93
CA ILE A 177 -9.66 7.01 -1.63
C ILE A 177 -9.35 5.52 -1.56
N LEU A 178 -10.30 4.74 -1.05
CA LEU A 178 -10.22 3.29 -0.98
C LEU A 178 -10.37 2.66 -2.37
N ASP A 179 -9.63 1.57 -2.56
CA ASP A 179 -9.90 0.57 -3.57
C ASP A 179 -10.89 -0.42 -2.96
N GLU A 180 -12.16 -0.37 -3.38
CA GLU A 180 -13.24 -1.14 -2.77
C GLU A 180 -12.95 -2.65 -2.79
N GLN A 181 -12.41 -3.16 -3.89
CA GLN A 181 -12.09 -4.58 -4.03
C GLN A 181 -10.97 -4.98 -3.06
N ALA A 182 -9.87 -4.22 -3.06
CA ALA A 182 -8.75 -4.52 -2.18
C ALA A 182 -9.11 -4.33 -0.69
N THR A 183 -9.97 -3.36 -0.39
CA THR A 183 -10.49 -3.12 0.97
C THR A 183 -11.37 -4.28 1.43
N CYS A 184 -12.27 -4.77 0.57
CA CYS A 184 -13.06 -5.97 0.85
C CYS A 184 -12.15 -7.15 1.22
N GLU A 185 -11.13 -7.44 0.41
CA GLU A 185 -10.20 -8.56 0.68
C GLU A 185 -9.46 -8.42 2.03
N VAL A 186 -9.09 -7.20 2.41
CA VAL A 186 -8.43 -6.91 3.70
C VAL A 186 -9.38 -7.14 4.86
N ILE A 187 -10.62 -6.64 4.77
CA ILE A 187 -11.62 -6.79 5.82
C ILE A 187 -12.11 -8.24 5.92
N GLU A 188 -12.30 -8.93 4.79
CA GLU A 188 -12.62 -10.37 4.76
C GLU A 188 -11.61 -11.20 5.56
N LYS A 189 -10.31 -10.96 5.35
CA LYS A 189 -9.24 -11.63 6.10
C LYS A 189 -9.28 -11.30 7.59
N ALA A 190 -9.60 -10.06 7.93
CA ALA A 190 -9.70 -9.62 9.32
C ALA A 190 -10.90 -10.25 10.04
N VAL A 191 -12.07 -10.29 9.38
CA VAL A 191 -13.30 -10.94 9.86
C VAL A 191 -13.11 -12.45 10.01
N ALA A 192 -12.47 -13.11 9.05
CA ALA A 192 -12.18 -14.55 9.11
C ALA A 192 -11.31 -14.94 10.32
N SER A 193 -10.52 -13.99 10.85
CA SER A 193 -9.69 -14.17 12.04
C SER A 193 -10.28 -13.53 13.30
N LEU A 194 -11.51 -12.99 13.23
CA LEU A 194 -12.17 -12.20 14.28
C LEU A 194 -11.26 -11.12 14.90
N LYS A 195 -10.48 -10.40 14.07
CA LYS A 195 -9.68 -9.28 14.57
C LYS A 195 -10.59 -8.17 15.09
N GLU A 196 -10.22 -7.55 16.20
CA GLU A 196 -10.98 -6.43 16.77
C GLU A 196 -10.78 -5.12 15.98
N SER A 197 -9.66 -5.00 15.28
CA SER A 197 -9.35 -3.84 14.45
C SER A 197 -8.51 -4.18 13.23
N VAL A 198 -8.61 -3.34 12.21
CA VAL A 198 -7.77 -3.35 11.01
C VAL A 198 -7.36 -1.93 10.66
N ASP A 199 -6.07 -1.72 10.39
CA ASP A 199 -5.52 -0.43 9.99
C ASP A 199 -5.30 -0.45 8.48
N LEU A 200 -6.24 0.13 7.71
CA LEU A 200 -6.21 0.09 6.25
C LEU A 200 -4.97 0.78 5.69
N SER A 201 -4.38 1.75 6.42
CA SER A 201 -3.18 2.48 5.98
C SER A 201 -1.93 1.61 5.89
N LYS A 202 -1.92 0.49 6.62
CA LYS A 202 -0.83 -0.51 6.61
C LYS A 202 -1.09 -1.63 5.60
N GLU A 203 -2.24 -1.61 4.97
CA GLU A 203 -2.72 -2.62 4.04
C GLU A 203 -2.80 -2.04 2.62
N LYS A 204 -3.02 -2.90 1.63
CA LYS A 204 -3.14 -2.49 0.22
C LYS A 204 -4.55 -2.02 -0.13
N ALA A 205 -5.19 -1.25 0.74
CA ALA A 205 -6.61 -0.89 0.65
C ALA A 205 -6.89 0.41 -0.12
N TYR A 206 -5.88 1.23 -0.42
CA TYR A 206 -6.05 2.52 -1.09
C TYR A 206 -5.73 2.46 -2.59
N LYS A 207 -6.41 3.31 -3.36
CA LYS A 207 -6.05 3.53 -4.77
C LYS A 207 -4.63 4.05 -4.87
N LYS A 208 -3.85 3.43 -5.74
CA LYS A 208 -2.44 3.74 -5.92
C LYS A 208 -2.24 4.84 -6.96
N PRO A 209 -1.20 5.67 -6.80
CA PRO A 209 -0.74 6.53 -7.88
C PRO A 209 -0.30 5.68 -9.08
N GLU A 210 -0.42 6.23 -10.28
CA GLU A 210 -0.01 5.57 -11.52
C GLU A 210 1.51 5.34 -11.55
N PHE A 211 2.27 6.30 -11.02
CA PHE A 211 3.72 6.22 -10.88
C PHE A 211 4.16 6.56 -9.47
N THR A 212 5.15 5.83 -8.97
CA THR A 212 5.88 6.14 -7.74
C THR A 212 7.28 6.65 -8.07
N SER A 213 7.96 7.25 -7.10
CA SER A 213 9.37 7.64 -7.22
C SER A 213 10.29 6.46 -7.57
N GLU A 214 9.84 5.25 -7.27
CA GLU A 214 10.53 4.01 -7.59
C GLU A 214 10.27 3.49 -9.01
N SER A 215 9.38 4.13 -9.78
CA SER A 215 9.05 3.77 -11.16
C SER A 215 10.27 3.76 -12.07
N ASP A 216 10.58 2.61 -12.66
CA ASP A 216 11.66 2.45 -13.63
C ASP A 216 11.50 3.40 -14.82
N VAL A 217 10.26 3.61 -15.28
CA VAL A 217 9.97 4.52 -16.40
C VAL A 217 10.36 5.97 -16.07
N LEU A 218 10.11 6.43 -14.84
CA LEU A 218 10.51 7.78 -14.43
C LEU A 218 12.02 7.90 -14.23
N LYS A 219 12.66 6.87 -13.66
CA LYS A 219 14.11 6.81 -13.48
C LYS A 219 14.84 6.87 -14.83
N ASP A 220 14.42 6.06 -15.80
CA ASP A 220 14.98 6.04 -17.16
C ASP A 220 14.81 7.37 -17.88
N ALA A 221 13.64 7.99 -17.71
CA ALA A 221 13.35 9.30 -18.29
C ALA A 221 14.25 10.39 -17.70
N VAL A 222 14.40 10.44 -16.37
CA VAL A 222 15.27 11.40 -15.69
C VAL A 222 16.73 11.19 -16.05
N GLU A 223 17.21 9.94 -16.12
CA GLU A 223 18.57 9.65 -16.58
C GLU A 223 18.80 10.16 -18.00
N THR A 224 17.86 9.89 -18.92
CA THR A 224 17.95 10.37 -20.30
C THR A 224 17.93 11.89 -20.39
N LEU A 225 17.05 12.54 -19.64
CA LEU A 225 16.97 13.99 -19.56
C LEU A 225 18.29 14.60 -19.07
N ASN A 226 18.84 14.06 -17.98
CA ASN A 226 20.09 14.53 -17.37
C ASN A 226 21.30 14.30 -18.26
N ARG A 227 21.34 13.20 -19.03
CA ARG A 227 22.35 12.99 -20.07
C ARG A 227 22.27 14.08 -21.16
N TYR A 228 21.07 14.46 -21.58
CA TYR A 228 20.91 15.54 -22.58
C TYR A 228 21.34 16.90 -22.01
N VAL A 229 20.84 17.31 -20.85
CA VAL A 229 21.17 18.63 -20.29
C VAL A 229 22.56 18.71 -19.67
N GLY A 230 23.20 17.57 -19.39
CA GLY A 230 24.62 17.49 -19.02
C GLY A 230 25.57 17.68 -20.21
N THR A 231 25.06 17.70 -21.43
CA THR A 231 25.87 17.94 -22.63
C THR A 231 26.28 19.41 -22.71
N LYS A 232 27.57 19.66 -22.94
CA LYS A 232 28.12 20.98 -23.21
C LYS A 232 28.96 20.94 -24.48
N ILE A 233 28.54 21.70 -25.49
CA ILE A 233 29.22 21.85 -26.77
C ILE A 233 29.65 23.30 -26.92
N THR A 234 30.94 23.51 -27.16
CA THR A 234 31.52 24.83 -27.39
C THR A 234 31.92 24.95 -28.86
N TYR A 235 31.23 25.81 -29.59
CA TYR A 235 31.58 26.17 -30.96
C TYR A 235 32.56 27.34 -30.96
N GLN A 236 33.63 27.22 -31.74
CA GLN A 236 34.62 28.28 -31.93
C GLN A 236 34.56 28.79 -33.38
N PHE A 237 34.27 30.08 -33.55
CA PHE A 237 34.18 30.75 -34.84
C PHE A 237 35.16 31.93 -34.89
N GLY A 238 36.41 31.67 -35.29
CA GLY A 238 37.47 32.68 -35.15
C GLY A 238 37.67 33.03 -33.68
N ASP A 239 37.50 34.29 -33.33
CA ASP A 239 37.60 34.77 -31.93
C ASP A 239 36.27 34.63 -31.15
N ASP A 240 35.15 34.37 -31.83
CA ASP A 240 33.83 34.21 -31.21
C ASP A 240 33.63 32.79 -30.65
N THR A 241 33.01 32.70 -29.48
CA THR A 241 32.62 31.42 -28.86
C THR A 241 31.10 31.35 -28.68
N VAL A 242 30.49 30.23 -29.06
CA VAL A 242 29.08 29.94 -28.78
C VAL A 242 28.98 28.66 -27.97
N VAL A 243 28.39 28.75 -26.78
CA VAL A 243 28.15 27.59 -25.91
C VAL A 243 26.71 27.10 -26.07
N LEU A 244 26.58 25.79 -26.27
CA LEU A 244 25.34 25.04 -26.19
C LEU A 244 25.40 24.13 -24.97
N ASP A 245 24.55 24.40 -23.99
CA ASP A 245 24.51 23.68 -22.70
C ASP A 245 23.08 23.32 -22.29
N GLY A 246 22.94 22.73 -21.11
CA GLY A 246 21.67 22.34 -20.51
C GLY A 246 20.61 23.42 -20.47
N THR A 247 20.97 24.70 -20.32
CA THR A 247 20.01 25.82 -20.26
C THR A 247 19.30 26.08 -21.59
N ARG A 248 19.92 25.67 -22.71
CA ARG A 248 19.34 25.71 -24.05
C ARG A 248 18.74 24.37 -24.42
N ILE A 249 19.43 23.26 -24.13
CA ILE A 249 19.00 21.91 -24.49
C ILE A 249 17.68 21.53 -23.81
N ASN A 250 17.44 21.91 -22.54
CA ASN A 250 16.17 21.61 -21.86
C ASN A 250 14.95 22.13 -22.64
N LYS A 251 15.09 23.29 -23.30
CA LYS A 251 14.03 23.95 -24.08
C LYS A 251 13.70 23.21 -25.38
N TRP A 252 14.52 22.23 -25.75
CA TRP A 252 14.36 21.43 -26.96
C TRP A 252 13.71 20.08 -26.66
N ILE A 253 13.56 19.70 -25.40
CA ILE A 253 13.05 18.39 -25.03
C ILE A 253 11.51 18.43 -24.89
N LYS A 254 10.87 17.30 -25.20
CA LYS A 254 9.46 17.04 -24.93
C LYS A 254 9.35 15.71 -24.19
N ILE A 255 8.74 15.75 -23.00
CA ILE A 255 8.31 14.55 -22.28
C ILE A 255 6.90 14.23 -22.77
N LYS A 256 6.66 12.98 -23.17
CA LYS A 256 5.35 12.49 -23.60
C LYS A 256 4.51 12.03 -22.39
N LYS A 257 3.23 11.72 -22.63
CA LYS A 257 2.33 11.19 -21.59
C LYS A 257 2.81 9.86 -21.00
N ASP A 258 3.49 9.04 -21.80
CA ASP A 258 4.11 7.77 -21.39
C ASP A 258 5.51 7.97 -20.77
N ASN A 259 5.86 9.20 -20.37
CA ASN A 259 7.17 9.61 -19.86
C ASN A 259 8.35 9.38 -20.83
N THR A 260 8.10 9.05 -22.11
CA THR A 260 9.17 8.95 -23.11
C THR A 260 9.73 10.33 -23.44
N VAL A 261 11.06 10.43 -23.43
CA VAL A 261 11.80 11.66 -23.73
C VAL A 261 12.08 11.79 -25.23
N LYS A 262 11.71 12.92 -25.84
CA LYS A 262 12.01 13.23 -27.25
C LYS A 262 12.66 14.59 -27.43
N LEU A 263 13.76 14.64 -28.18
CA LEU A 263 14.35 15.90 -28.63
C LEU A 263 13.58 16.44 -29.85
N ARG A 264 13.22 17.73 -29.82
CA ARG A 264 12.53 18.42 -30.90
C ARG A 264 13.55 18.82 -31.97
N ARG A 265 13.71 17.97 -33.00
CA ARG A 265 14.66 18.19 -34.10
C ARG A 265 14.54 19.58 -34.75
N ASN A 266 13.32 20.10 -34.91
CA ASN A 266 13.10 21.44 -35.44
C ASN A 266 13.69 22.58 -34.58
N LYS A 267 13.91 22.37 -33.28
CA LYS A 267 14.61 23.33 -32.41
C LYS A 267 16.13 23.27 -32.63
N VAL A 268 16.67 22.07 -32.86
CA VAL A 268 18.07 21.86 -33.25
C VAL A 268 18.35 22.51 -34.60
N GLU A 269 17.50 22.25 -35.61
CA GLU A 269 17.59 22.84 -36.95
C GLU A 269 17.62 24.37 -36.89
N LYS A 270 16.75 24.97 -36.06
CA LYS A 270 16.73 26.43 -35.88
C LYS A 270 18.03 26.95 -35.28
N PHE A 271 18.60 26.26 -34.29
CA PHE A 271 19.87 26.63 -33.71
C PHE A 271 21.01 26.56 -34.73
N VAL A 272 21.09 25.48 -35.50
CA VAL A 272 22.08 25.33 -36.58
C VAL A 272 21.90 26.41 -37.66
N GLN A 273 20.67 26.75 -38.02
CA GLN A 273 20.39 27.84 -38.96
C GLN A 273 20.81 29.21 -38.42
N GLU A 274 20.68 29.46 -37.11
CA GLU A 274 21.18 30.68 -36.47
C GLU A 274 22.71 30.77 -36.57
N LEU A 275 23.42 29.65 -36.35
CA LEU A 275 24.88 29.59 -36.51
C LEU A 275 25.29 29.84 -37.97
N HIS A 276 24.66 29.14 -38.91
CA HIS A 276 24.86 29.32 -40.35
C HIS A 276 24.71 30.78 -40.77
N ARG A 277 23.60 31.44 -40.41
CA ARG A 277 23.35 32.85 -40.78
C ARG A 277 24.36 33.82 -40.19
N LYS A 278 24.88 33.52 -39.00
CA LYS A 278 25.80 34.41 -38.29
C LYS A 278 27.25 34.24 -38.73
N TYR A 279 27.68 33.00 -39.03
CA TYR A 279 29.09 32.66 -39.15
C TYR A 279 29.53 32.21 -40.55
N ASP A 280 28.59 31.97 -41.48
CA ASP A 280 28.99 31.72 -42.86
C ASP A 280 29.61 32.97 -43.47
N THR A 281 30.70 32.76 -44.19
CA THR A 281 31.50 33.85 -44.73
C THR A 281 31.61 33.84 -46.25
N VAL A 282 31.08 32.80 -46.91
CA VAL A 282 30.93 32.82 -48.36
C VAL A 282 29.95 33.94 -48.75
N PHE A 283 30.23 34.64 -49.85
CA PHE A 283 29.46 35.78 -50.34
C PHE A 283 29.38 37.00 -49.41
N THR A 284 30.12 37.04 -48.30
CA THR A 284 30.16 38.22 -47.42
C THR A 284 31.24 39.21 -47.86
N ASN A 285 31.00 40.49 -47.60
CA ASN A 285 31.96 41.55 -47.92
C ASN A 285 33.09 41.56 -46.88
N ARG A 286 34.34 41.76 -47.31
CA ARG A 286 35.51 41.75 -46.44
C ARG A 286 36.33 43.01 -46.62
N LYS A 287 36.84 43.54 -45.51
CA LYS A 287 37.80 44.65 -45.51
C LYS A 287 39.18 44.10 -45.23
N PHE A 288 40.17 44.51 -46.02
CA PHE A 288 41.56 44.16 -45.77
C PHE A 288 42.49 45.35 -45.99
N LYS A 289 43.57 45.35 -45.21
CA LYS A 289 44.64 46.31 -45.34
C LYS A 289 45.59 45.84 -46.43
N THR A 290 45.81 46.68 -47.43
CA THR A 290 46.74 46.38 -48.53
C THR A 290 48.18 46.49 -48.04
N ALA A 291 49.13 45.98 -48.84
CA ALA A 291 50.56 46.13 -48.56
C ALA A 291 51.02 47.61 -48.48
N TYR A 292 50.24 48.53 -49.05
CA TYR A 292 50.52 49.98 -49.03
C TYR A 292 49.84 50.71 -47.85
N GLY A 293 49.08 50.00 -47.01
CA GLY A 293 48.47 50.53 -45.80
C GLY A 293 47.01 50.97 -45.95
N ASP A 294 46.49 51.07 -47.18
CA ASP A 294 45.09 51.42 -47.45
C ASP A 294 44.14 50.28 -47.08
N THR A 295 42.92 50.61 -46.66
CA THR A 295 41.86 49.62 -46.44
C THR A 295 40.95 49.56 -47.65
N VAL A 296 40.82 48.38 -48.27
CA VAL A 296 39.90 48.14 -49.38
C VAL A 296 38.80 47.16 -48.95
N THR A 297 37.64 47.27 -49.58
CA THR A 297 36.51 46.33 -49.38
C THR A 297 36.36 45.47 -50.63
N VAL A 298 36.42 44.14 -50.48
CA VAL A 298 35.97 43.20 -51.51
C VAL A 298 34.54 42.83 -51.23
N TYR A 299 33.71 42.99 -52.25
CA TYR A 299 32.29 42.67 -52.20
C TYR A 299 32.05 41.25 -52.69
N GLY A 300 31.31 40.45 -51.92
CA GLY A 300 30.97 39.08 -52.27
C GLY A 300 32.18 38.15 -52.44
N GLY A 301 32.07 37.23 -53.42
CA GLY A 301 33.07 36.21 -53.73
C GLY A 301 32.72 34.82 -53.19
N ASP A 302 33.36 33.80 -53.76
CA ASP A 302 33.23 32.39 -53.39
C ASP A 302 34.22 31.97 -52.29
N TYR A 303 35.12 32.87 -51.89
CA TYR A 303 36.07 32.62 -50.80
C TYR A 303 35.41 32.75 -49.42
N GLY A 304 35.17 31.60 -48.79
CA GLY A 304 34.68 31.53 -47.43
C GLY A 304 34.26 30.13 -47.01
N TRP A 305 33.57 30.06 -45.88
CA TRP A 305 33.01 28.83 -45.33
C TRP A 305 31.49 28.88 -45.41
N TRP A 306 30.89 27.72 -45.72
CA TRP A 306 29.46 27.48 -45.65
C TRP A 306 29.20 26.26 -44.77
N MET A 307 28.46 26.43 -43.68
CA MET A 307 28.06 25.33 -42.80
C MET A 307 27.15 24.30 -43.50
N ASN A 308 27.50 23.02 -43.42
CA ASN A 308 26.60 21.94 -43.84
C ASN A 308 25.52 21.70 -42.78
N THR A 309 24.42 22.45 -42.86
CA THR A 309 23.34 22.42 -41.87
C THR A 309 22.64 21.07 -41.74
N VAL A 310 22.60 20.27 -42.82
CA VAL A 310 22.00 18.92 -42.81
C VAL A 310 22.86 17.94 -42.01
N LYS A 311 24.19 18.01 -42.17
CA LYS A 311 25.12 17.16 -41.43
C LYS A 311 25.24 17.59 -39.95
N GLU A 312 25.07 18.87 -39.66
CA GLU A 312 25.17 19.43 -38.31
C GLU A 312 23.92 19.20 -37.44
N THR A 313 22.77 18.89 -38.05
CA THR A 313 21.47 18.67 -37.36
C THR A 313 21.19 17.19 -37.10
#